data_AF-A0A852CS96-F1
#
_entry.id   AF-A0A852CS96-F1
#
_cell.length_a   1.000
_cell.length_b   1.000
_cell.length_c   1.000
_cell.angle_alpha   90.00
_cell.angle_beta   90.00
_cell.angle_gamma   90.00
#
_symmetry.space_group_name_H-M   'P 1'
#
loop_
_entity.id
_entity.type
_entity.pdbx_description
1 polymer ?
#
loop_
_entity_poly.entity_id
_entity_poly.type
_entity_poly.pdbx_seq_one_letter_code
_entity_poly.pdbx_strand_id
1 'polypeptide(L)' 'APGGAAESSPRRLLAALQMGGVPCSDPLPALYGFAHPPCLFAHLAKLQRELGPEGFPLLPLRFCNR' A
#
# COMPACT_ATOMS: atom_id res chain seq x y z
N ALA A 1 15.28 29.74 15.06
CA ALA A 1 15.05 28.32 14.69
C ALA A 1 13.61 28.17 14.21
N PRO A 2 13.39 27.61 13.01
CA PRO A 2 12.41 26.55 12.91
C PRO A 2 12.93 25.45 11.97
N GLY A 3 13.68 24.50 12.52
CA GLY A 3 13.94 23.22 11.89
C GLY A 3 12.83 22.27 12.35
N GLY A 4 11.78 22.16 11.54
CA GLY A 4 10.59 21.39 11.89
C GLY A 4 9.79 21.09 10.64
N ALA A 5 10.45 20.55 9.61
CA ALA A 5 9.74 19.80 8.59
C ALA A 5 9.11 18.61 9.30
N ALA A 6 7.86 18.76 9.76
CA ALA A 6 7.03 17.64 10.12
C ALA A 6 7.02 16.74 8.88
N GLU A 7 7.78 15.66 8.92
CA GLU A 7 7.84 14.68 7.85
C GLU A 7 6.40 14.22 7.61
N SER A 8 5.82 14.77 6.55
CA SER A 8 4.44 14.53 6.16
C SER A 8 4.42 13.14 5.58
N SER A 9 4.39 12.12 6.45
CA SER A 9 4.35 10.74 6.00
C SER A 9 3.19 10.64 5.01
N PRO A 10 3.41 10.11 3.79
CA PRO A 10 2.42 10.17 2.71
C PRO A 10 1.07 9.59 3.12
N ARG A 11 1.05 8.67 4.09
CA ARG A 11 -0.16 8.12 4.73
C ARG A 11 -1.06 9.17 5.39
N ARG A 12 -0.48 10.15 6.09
CA ARG A 12 -1.23 11.25 6.72
C ARG A 12 -1.88 12.15 5.67
N LEU A 13 -1.17 12.44 4.59
CA LEU A 13 -1.69 13.19 3.47
C LEU A 13 -2.83 12.44 2.77
N LEU A 14 -2.65 11.15 2.48
CA LEU A 14 -3.68 10.30 1.87
C LEU A 14 -4.95 10.22 2.73
N ALA A 15 -4.80 10.12 4.06
CA ALA A 15 -5.93 10.15 4.99
C ALA A 15 -6.67 11.49 4.96
N ALA A 16 -5.94 12.61 4.91
CA ALA A 16 -6.53 13.94 4.81
C ALA A 16 -7.29 14.13 3.48
N LEU A 17 -6.73 13.68 2.35
CA LEU A 17 -7.39 13.72 1.05
C LEU A 17 -8.68 12.89 1.04
N GLN A 18 -8.67 11.73 1.72
CA GLN A 18 -9.85 10.86 1.83
C GLN A 18 -10.95 11.55 2.67
N MET A 19 -10.58 12.15 3.80
CA MET A 19 -11.53 12.91 4.63
C MET A 19 -12.07 14.15 3.90
N GLY A 20 -11.27 14.77 3.04
CA GLY A 20 -11.67 15.91 2.21
C GLY A 20 -12.49 15.54 0.97
N GLY A 21 -12.75 14.25 0.72
CA GLY A 21 -13.51 13.80 -0.45
C GLY A 21 -12.84 14.14 -1.79
N VAL A 22 -11.51 14.29 -1.81
CA VAL A 22 -10.78 14.69 -3.01
C VAL A 22 -10.83 13.56 -4.04
N PRO A 23 -11.32 13.82 -5.27
CA PRO A 23 -11.29 12.83 -6.33
C PRO A 23 -9.84 12.53 -6.71
N CYS A 24 -9.53 11.25 -6.89
CA CYS A 24 -8.20 10.78 -7.27
C CYS A 24 -8.36 9.68 -8.33
N SER A 25 -7.39 9.55 -9.23
CA SER A 25 -7.43 8.53 -10.29
C SER A 25 -7.51 7.11 -9.72
N ASP A 26 -6.76 6.86 -8.64
CA ASP A 26 -6.81 5.62 -7.89
C ASP A 26 -7.53 5.83 -6.56
N PRO A 27 -8.22 4.80 -6.02
CA PRO A 27 -8.82 4.88 -4.70
C PRO A 27 -7.76 5.17 -3.64
N LEU A 28 -7.92 6.28 -2.91
CA LEU A 28 -7.05 6.64 -1.79
C LEU A 28 -6.87 5.51 -0.74
N PRO A 29 -7.89 4.66 -0.44
CA PRO A 29 -7.69 3.48 0.40
C PRO A 29 -6.71 2.45 -0.19
N ALA A 30 -6.70 2.27 -1.52
CA ALA A 30 -5.76 1.38 -2.19
C ALA A 30 -4.33 1.93 -2.11
N LEU A 31 -4.17 3.23 -2.39
CA LEU A 31 -2.88 3.94 -2.24
C LEU A 31 -2.34 3.86 -0.81
N TYR A 32 -3.23 3.99 0.18
CA TYR A 32 -2.87 3.86 1.60
C TYR A 32 -2.36 2.44 1.94
N GLY A 33 -3.02 1.40 1.43
CA GLY A 33 -2.62 0.01 1.62
C GLY A 33 -1.30 -0.35 0.91
N PHE A 34 -1.07 0.21 -0.29
CA PHE A 34 0.15 -0.01 -1.06
C PHE A 34 1.40 0.59 -0.42
N ALA A 35 1.23 1.61 0.44
CA ALA A 35 2.31 2.13 1.26
C ALA A 35 2.84 1.15 2.32
N HIS A 36 2.21 -0.02 2.50
CA HIS A 36 2.69 -1.11 3.35
C HIS A 36 3.00 -2.37 2.51
N PRO A 37 4.27 -2.63 2.17
CA PRO A 37 4.66 -3.76 1.31
C PRO A 37 4.09 -5.12 1.72
N PRO A 38 3.96 -5.46 3.02
CA PRO A 38 3.33 -6.73 3.42
C PRO A 38 1.85 -6.83 3.07
N CYS A 39 1.10 -5.72 3.16
CA CYS A 39 -0.32 -5.70 2.80
C CYS A 39 -0.51 -5.84 1.29
N LEU A 40 0.34 -5.18 0.49
CA LEU A 40 0.39 -5.36 -0.95
C LEU A 40 0.65 -6.83 -1.29
N PHE A 41 1.68 -7.42 -0.66
CA PHE A 41 2.10 -8.77 -0.98
C PHE A 41 1.06 -9.83 -0.58
N ALA A 42 0.33 -9.62 0.52
CA ALA A 42 -0.80 -10.45 0.88
C ALA A 42 -1.89 -10.48 -0.21
N HIS A 43 -2.12 -9.34 -0.88
CA HIS A 43 -3.06 -9.26 -2.01
C HIS A 43 -2.53 -10.04 -3.23
N LEU A 44 -1.24 -9.90 -3.55
CA LEU A 44 -0.61 -10.67 -4.63
C LEU A 44 -0.63 -12.18 -4.35
N ALA A 45 -0.37 -12.58 -3.10
CA ALA A 45 -0.44 -13.98 -2.70
C ALA A 45 -1.86 -14.55 -2.83
N LYS A 46 -2.89 -13.73 -2.57
CA LYS A 46 -4.28 -14.11 -2.84
C LYS A 46 -4.51 -14.36 -4.34
N LEU A 47 -4.03 -13.47 -5.21
CA LEU A 47 -4.13 -13.65 -6.67
C LEU A 47 -3.41 -14.93 -7.14
N GLN A 48 -2.23 -15.23 -6.60
CA GLN A 48 -1.53 -16.48 -6.92
C GLN A 48 -2.34 -17.73 -6.54
N ARG A 49 -3.05 -17.68 -5.41
CA ARG A 49 -3.90 -18.81 -4.97
C ARG A 49 -5.12 -19.01 -5.86
N GLU A 50 -5.65 -17.93 -6.44
CA GLU A 50 -6.82 -17.98 -7.34
C GLU A 50 -6.44 -18.40 -8.76
N LEU A 51 -5.31 -17.90 -9.28
CA LEU A 51 -4.87 -18.12 -10.66
C LEU A 51 -3.89 -19.30 -10.82
N GLY A 52 -3.36 -19.81 -9.71
CA GLY A 52 -2.31 -20.82 -9.70
C GLY A 52 -0.91 -20.24 -10.00
N PRO A 53 0.16 -20.99 -9.70
CA PRO A 53 1.54 -20.53 -9.86
C PRO A 53 1.94 -20.32 -11.33
N GLU A 54 1.36 -21.08 -12.26
CA GLU A 54 1.60 -20.91 -13.70
C GLU A 54 0.88 -19.69 -14.27
N GLY A 55 -0.34 -19.40 -13.80
CA GLY A 55 -1.14 -18.24 -14.23
C GLY A 55 -0.71 -16.93 -13.58
N PHE A 56 -0.12 -17.00 -12.38
CA PHE A 56 0.42 -15.85 -11.67
C PHE A 56 1.70 -16.24 -10.91
N PRO A 57 2.87 -16.20 -11.58
CA PRO A 57 4.14 -16.62 -11.01
C PRO A 57 4.70 -15.56 -10.05
N LEU A 58 4.11 -15.49 -8.86
CA LEU A 58 4.59 -14.62 -7.78
C LEU A 58 5.88 -15.17 -7.18
N LEU A 59 6.86 -14.28 -6.98
CA LEU A 59 8.13 -14.60 -6.34
C LEU A 59 7.92 -15.11 -4.91
N PRO A 60 8.60 -16.19 -4.46
CA PRO A 60 8.54 -16.62 -3.07
C PRO A 60 9.15 -15.56 -2.14
N LEU A 61 8.33 -14.89 -1.35
CA LEU A 61 8.76 -13.90 -0.36
C LEU A 61 8.39 -14.36 1.05
N ARG A 62 9.37 -14.34 1.95
CA ARG A 62 9.15 -14.47 3.39
C ARG A 62 9.21 -13.08 4.00
N PHE A 63 8.10 -12.65 4.57
CA PHE A 63 8.08 -11.40 5.32
C PHE A 63 8.72 -11.62 6.69
N CYS A 64 9.85 -10.94 6.95
CA CYS A 64 10.45 -10.87 8.27
C CYS A 64 9.95 -9.60 8.96
N ASN A 65 9.15 -9.75 10.01
CA ASN A 65 8.73 -8.64 10.86
C ASN A 65 9.92 -8.27 11.76
N ARG A 66 10.77 -7.34 11.30
CA ARG A 66 11.97 -6.90 12.01
C ARG A 66 11.72 -5.59 12.74
#